data_AF-A0A1E3QNM1-F1
#
_entry.id   AF-A0A1E3QNM1-F1
#
_cell.length_a   1.000
_cell.length_b   1.000
_cell.length_c   1.000
_cell.angle_alpha   90.00
_cell.angle_beta   90.00
_cell.angle_gamma   90.00
#
_symmetry.space_group_name_H-M   'P 1'
#
loop_
_entity.id
_entity.type
_entity.pdbx_description
1 polymer ?
#
loop_
_entity_poly.entity_id
_entity_poly.type
_entity_poly.pdbx_seq_one_letter_code
_entity_poly.pdbx_strand_id
1 'polypeptide(L)'
;MQFTFLAALATLVIPVLSKNILLTNDDSFIATNIRATYYALKDAGHDVLMVAPVSQRSGWGGKFDIPYTTTLQTNGEFGYVKAGSPSWGHELDDNHIWYFNGTPASSVAFGLDYVLPTYFENTTIDLVVSGPNEGTNLSPALFTLSGTMGATYNAVYRGIPAVAFSGSNSNNSFYGDFLNDDPKNPSNIYAAKVVEFVDNLFTTQGDNSRVLPVSVGINVNFPPVGDQAQNCDDPNWVLSRLTGSDAYGFKLVLNQTTGLFQTVPTKFIGLANAVNGDVTLPGENTVVNGCSSSVSVFSVDYDAPVALLNEVKPLFGDLFS
;
A
#
# COMPACT_ATOMS: atom_id res chain seq x y z
N MET A 1 -40.25 16.93 51.61
CA MET A 1 -39.06 17.35 50.82
C MET A 1 -38.45 16.11 50.21
N GLN A 2 -38.76 15.83 48.94
CA GLN A 2 -38.13 14.77 48.17
C GLN A 2 -36.92 15.37 47.47
N PHE A 3 -35.72 14.92 47.81
CA PHE A 3 -34.49 15.30 47.13
C PHE A 3 -34.29 14.37 45.94
N THR A 4 -34.48 14.89 44.73
CA THR A 4 -34.11 14.23 43.48
C THR A 4 -32.60 14.37 43.29
N PHE A 5 -31.87 13.24 43.34
CA PHE A 5 -30.47 13.19 42.93
C PHE A 5 -30.41 13.22 41.39
N LEU A 6 -29.85 14.28 40.81
CA LEU A 6 -29.38 14.25 39.42
C LEU A 6 -28.08 13.44 39.39
N ALA A 7 -28.13 12.26 38.77
CA ALA A 7 -26.92 11.56 38.34
C ALA A 7 -26.35 12.29 37.12
N ALA A 8 -25.21 12.96 37.30
CA ALA A 8 -24.45 13.51 36.18
C ALA A 8 -23.82 12.34 35.42
N LEU A 9 -24.30 12.09 34.20
CA LEU A 9 -23.65 11.18 33.25
C LEU A 9 -22.34 11.83 32.81
N ALA A 10 -21.21 11.41 33.38
CA ALA A 10 -19.90 11.77 32.86
C ALA A 10 -19.64 10.95 31.59
N THR A 11 -19.79 11.57 30.43
CA THR A 11 -19.30 11.00 29.17
C THR A 11 -17.78 10.97 29.20
N LEU A 12 -17.20 9.77 29.27
CA LEU A 12 -15.78 9.57 28.99
C LEU A 12 -15.53 9.96 27.53
N VAL A 13 -14.92 11.13 27.30
CA VAL A 13 -14.35 11.48 26.01
C VAL A 13 -13.02 10.75 25.94
N ILE A 14 -12.99 9.60 25.28
CA ILE A 14 -11.72 8.97 24.91
C ILE A 14 -11.15 9.85 23.80
N PRO A 15 -9.97 10.46 23.97
CA PRO A 15 -9.34 11.18 22.88
C PRO A 15 -9.00 10.15 21.80
N VAL A 16 -9.74 10.17 20.69
CA VAL A 16 -9.26 9.55 19.46
C VAL A 16 -8.08 10.39 19.02
N LEU A 17 -6.87 9.83 19.13
CA LEU A 17 -5.66 10.46 18.62
C LEU A 17 -5.76 10.46 17.09
N SER A 18 -6.36 11.51 16.54
CA SER A 18 -6.39 11.75 15.10
C SER A 18 -4.95 11.82 14.58
N LYS A 19 -4.64 11.01 13.55
CA LYS A 19 -3.32 10.96 12.91
C LYS A 19 -3.41 11.44 11.47
N ASN A 20 -2.31 12.02 10.99
CA ASN A 20 -2.23 12.54 9.63
C ASN A 20 -1.69 11.46 8.70
N ILE A 21 -2.51 11.01 7.76
CA ILE A 21 -2.22 9.92 6.84
C ILE A 21 -2.13 10.46 5.42
N LEU A 22 -1.04 10.16 4.71
CA LEU A 22 -0.98 10.33 3.27
C LEU A 22 -1.37 9.00 2.60
N LEU A 23 -2.51 8.99 1.93
CA LEU A 23 -3.04 7.83 1.21
C LEU A 23 -2.70 7.91 -0.28
N THR A 24 -2.22 6.82 -0.86
CA THR A 24 -1.90 6.70 -2.29
C THR A 24 -2.21 5.29 -2.79
N ASN A 25 -2.08 5.02 -4.08
CA ASN A 25 -2.07 3.68 -4.67
C ASN A 25 -1.37 3.70 -6.04
N ASP A 26 -1.47 2.60 -6.79
CA ASP A 26 -1.21 2.55 -8.23
C ASP A 26 -2.44 2.30 -9.10
N ASP A 27 -3.62 2.04 -8.54
CA ASP A 27 -4.84 1.79 -9.33
C ASP A 27 -5.54 3.03 -9.90
N SER A 28 -5.11 4.23 -9.49
CA SER A 28 -5.75 5.55 -9.70
C SER A 28 -6.53 6.03 -8.46
N PHE A 29 -6.58 7.35 -8.27
CA PHE A 29 -7.34 8.02 -7.20
C PHE A 29 -8.86 7.76 -7.24
N ILE A 30 -9.38 7.23 -8.34
CA ILE A 30 -10.81 6.89 -8.51
C ILE A 30 -11.08 5.37 -8.48
N ALA A 31 -10.09 4.55 -8.12
CA ALA A 31 -10.30 3.12 -7.92
C ALA A 31 -11.14 2.83 -6.67
N THR A 32 -11.93 1.75 -6.68
CA THR A 32 -12.86 1.42 -5.59
C THR A 32 -12.14 1.14 -4.27
N ASN A 33 -11.06 0.36 -4.28
CA ASN A 33 -10.33 0.00 -3.06
C ASN A 33 -9.78 1.22 -2.29
N ILE A 34 -9.08 2.13 -2.98
CA ILE A 34 -8.51 3.32 -2.33
C ILE A 34 -9.61 4.26 -1.82
N ARG A 35 -10.75 4.35 -2.52
CA ARG A 35 -11.90 5.17 -2.10
C ARG A 35 -12.58 4.60 -0.86
N ALA A 36 -12.81 3.28 -0.82
CA ALA A 36 -13.31 2.61 0.38
C ALA A 36 -12.39 2.87 1.58
N THR A 37 -11.07 2.73 1.40
CA THR A 37 -10.07 2.97 2.45
C THR A 37 -9.99 4.44 2.89
N TYR A 38 -10.11 5.39 1.96
CA TYR A 38 -10.15 6.81 2.28
C TYR A 38 -11.30 7.13 3.24
N TYR A 39 -12.53 6.74 2.88
CA TYR A 39 -13.69 7.01 3.72
C TYR A 39 -13.60 6.27 5.06
N ALA A 40 -13.20 4.99 5.06
CA ALA A 40 -13.05 4.23 6.29
C ALA A 40 -12.03 4.83 7.28
N LEU A 41 -10.88 5.32 6.79
CA LEU A 41 -9.89 5.99 7.62
C LEU A 41 -10.39 7.35 8.15
N LYS A 42 -11.10 8.14 7.33
CA LYS A 42 -11.74 9.39 7.77
C LYS A 42 -12.82 9.13 8.83
N ASP A 43 -13.65 8.11 8.63
CA ASP A 43 -14.70 7.69 9.57
C ASP A 43 -14.13 7.18 10.90
N ALA A 44 -12.93 6.59 10.87
CA ALA A 44 -12.17 6.22 12.07
C ALA A 44 -11.57 7.43 12.83
N GLY A 45 -11.68 8.65 12.28
CA GLY A 45 -11.26 9.90 12.92
C GLY A 45 -9.85 10.38 12.54
N HIS A 46 -9.20 9.77 11.54
CA HIS A 46 -7.90 10.22 11.03
C HIS A 46 -8.05 11.41 10.08
N ASP A 47 -7.01 12.21 9.97
CA ASP A 47 -6.91 13.20 8.91
C ASP A 47 -6.18 12.60 7.71
N VAL A 48 -6.92 12.35 6.63
CA VAL A 48 -6.40 11.64 5.45
C VAL A 48 -6.29 12.60 4.29
N LEU A 49 -5.09 12.73 3.73
CA LEU A 49 -4.82 13.38 2.45
C LEU A 49 -4.55 12.27 1.42
N MET A 50 -5.42 12.13 0.42
CA MET A 50 -5.19 11.24 -0.70
C MET A 50 -4.45 11.98 -1.82
N VAL A 51 -3.31 11.44 -2.26
CA VAL A 51 -2.60 11.88 -3.47
C VAL A 51 -2.20 10.66 -4.28
N ALA A 52 -2.89 10.41 -5.38
CA ALA A 52 -2.70 9.19 -6.17
C ALA A 52 -2.59 9.49 -7.67
N PRO A 53 -2.08 8.53 -8.49
CA PRO A 53 -2.05 8.69 -9.94
C PRO A 53 -3.44 8.99 -10.53
N VAL A 54 -3.47 9.74 -11.63
CA VAL A 54 -4.70 10.00 -12.41
C VAL A 54 -5.17 8.81 -13.24
N SER A 55 -4.26 7.87 -13.51
CA SER A 55 -4.45 6.67 -14.34
C SER A 55 -3.85 5.46 -13.65
N GLN A 56 -4.34 4.26 -13.97
CA GLN A 56 -3.75 2.99 -13.52
C GLN A 56 -2.26 2.90 -13.88
N ARG A 57 -1.43 2.52 -12.90
CA ARG A 57 0.04 2.41 -12.98
C ARG A 57 0.57 1.07 -12.43
N SER A 58 -0.24 0.02 -12.42
CA SER A 58 0.20 -1.35 -12.15
C SER A 58 1.44 -1.72 -12.98
N GLY A 59 2.45 -2.28 -12.34
CA GLY A 59 3.73 -2.61 -12.98
C GLY A 59 4.75 -1.47 -13.03
N TRP A 60 4.46 -0.30 -12.46
CA TRP A 60 5.36 0.86 -12.47
C TRP A 60 6.21 0.99 -11.19
N GLY A 61 6.51 -0.11 -10.51
CA GLY A 61 7.11 -0.10 -9.16
C GLY A 61 8.33 0.79 -8.98
N GLY A 62 9.48 0.42 -9.54
CA GLY A 62 10.70 1.22 -9.43
C GLY A 62 10.73 2.52 -10.25
N LYS A 63 9.63 2.90 -10.93
CA LYS A 63 9.62 4.01 -11.89
C LYS A 63 9.27 5.33 -11.21
N PHE A 64 10.04 6.38 -11.51
CA PHE A 64 9.80 7.73 -11.04
C PHE A 64 9.69 8.70 -12.23
N ASP A 65 8.46 9.03 -12.60
CA ASP A 65 8.14 9.96 -13.70
C ASP A 65 7.22 11.06 -13.19
N ILE A 66 7.35 12.25 -13.78
CA ILE A 66 6.51 13.41 -13.54
C ILE A 66 5.86 13.88 -14.85
N PRO A 67 4.77 14.67 -14.80
CA PRO A 67 4.19 15.23 -16.00
C PRO A 67 5.19 16.12 -16.75
N TYR A 68 5.27 15.98 -18.07
CA TYR A 68 6.09 16.83 -18.95
C TYR A 68 5.28 17.94 -19.64
N THR A 69 3.99 18.03 -19.33
CA THR A 69 3.06 19.07 -19.81
C THR A 69 2.18 19.53 -18.64
N THR A 70 1.65 20.76 -18.74
CA THR A 70 0.73 21.31 -17.74
C THR A 70 -0.68 20.71 -17.80
N THR A 71 -0.99 19.95 -18.85
CA THR A 71 -2.29 19.32 -19.07
C THR A 71 -2.16 17.84 -19.41
N LEU A 72 -3.21 17.07 -19.14
CA LEU A 72 -3.30 15.66 -19.51
C LEU A 72 -3.34 15.50 -21.03
N GLN A 73 -2.49 14.62 -21.56
CA GLN A 73 -2.45 14.30 -22.99
C GLN A 73 -3.48 13.23 -23.39
N THR A 74 -3.93 12.44 -22.42
CA THR A 74 -4.98 11.43 -22.56
C THR A 74 -6.00 11.63 -21.44
N ASN A 75 -7.16 10.99 -21.54
CA ASN A 75 -8.04 10.95 -20.37
C ASN A 75 -7.36 10.18 -19.23
N GLY A 76 -7.73 10.53 -17.99
CA GLY A 76 -7.45 9.74 -16.80
C GLY A 76 -8.22 8.42 -16.79
N GLU A 77 -8.02 7.64 -15.72
CA GLU A 77 -8.68 6.34 -15.55
C GLU A 77 -10.21 6.45 -15.66
N PHE A 78 -10.83 5.45 -16.31
CA PHE A 78 -12.26 5.41 -16.68
C PHE A 78 -12.78 6.65 -17.44
N GLY A 79 -11.87 7.48 -17.97
CA GLY A 79 -12.24 8.73 -18.60
C GLY A 79 -12.74 9.80 -17.62
N TYR A 80 -12.45 9.67 -16.33
CA TYR A 80 -12.96 10.58 -15.28
C TYR A 80 -12.43 12.00 -15.47
N VAL A 81 -11.09 12.17 -15.47
CA VAL A 81 -10.45 13.46 -15.83
C VAL A 81 -10.20 13.49 -17.33
N LYS A 82 -10.67 14.53 -18.04
CA LYS A 82 -10.54 14.58 -19.51
C LYS A 82 -9.16 15.06 -19.96
N ALA A 83 -8.71 14.58 -21.13
CA ALA A 83 -7.58 15.15 -21.83
C ALA A 83 -7.75 16.68 -21.97
N GLY A 84 -6.67 17.43 -21.81
CA GLY A 84 -6.68 18.90 -21.75
C GLY A 84 -6.92 19.49 -20.35
N SER A 85 -7.40 18.69 -19.38
CA SER A 85 -7.45 19.11 -17.97
C SER A 85 -6.04 19.28 -17.40
N PRO A 86 -5.83 20.02 -16.29
CA PRO A 86 -4.54 20.13 -15.64
C PRO A 86 -3.91 18.77 -15.31
N SER A 87 -2.58 18.67 -15.38
CA SER A 87 -1.84 17.43 -15.13
C SER A 87 -1.83 16.97 -13.67
N TRP A 88 -2.41 17.76 -12.78
CA TRP A 88 -2.70 17.46 -11.39
C TRP A 88 -3.85 18.34 -10.92
N GLY A 89 -4.54 17.94 -9.86
CA GLY A 89 -5.68 18.69 -9.31
C GLY A 89 -6.31 17.95 -8.15
N HIS A 90 -7.40 18.48 -7.62
CA HIS A 90 -8.18 17.87 -6.55
C HIS A 90 -9.67 17.81 -6.89
N GLU A 91 -10.44 17.02 -6.14
CA GLU A 91 -11.88 17.03 -6.25
C GLU A 91 -12.48 18.35 -5.78
N LEU A 92 -13.53 18.81 -6.45
CA LEU A 92 -14.18 20.07 -6.11
C LEU A 92 -14.89 20.01 -4.76
N ASP A 93 -15.45 18.84 -4.43
CA ASP A 93 -16.24 18.62 -3.22
C ASP A 93 -15.39 18.15 -2.03
N ASP A 94 -14.15 17.72 -2.28
CA ASP A 94 -13.20 17.31 -1.24
C ASP A 94 -11.77 17.70 -1.62
N ASN A 95 -11.24 18.72 -0.94
CA ASN A 95 -9.88 19.22 -1.16
C ASN A 95 -8.78 18.31 -0.58
N HIS A 96 -9.12 17.19 0.05
CA HIS A 96 -8.16 16.19 0.52
C HIS A 96 -7.97 15.05 -0.50
N ILE A 97 -8.63 15.10 -1.66
CA ILE A 97 -8.50 14.07 -2.69
C ILE A 97 -7.86 14.66 -3.94
N TRP A 98 -6.59 14.30 -4.17
CA TRP A 98 -5.77 14.80 -5.27
C TRP A 98 -5.39 13.72 -6.26
N TYR A 99 -5.34 14.10 -7.54
CA TYR A 99 -4.74 13.31 -8.60
C TYR A 99 -3.45 13.94 -9.11
N PHE A 100 -2.50 13.10 -9.54
CA PHE A 100 -1.25 13.52 -10.16
C PHE A 100 -0.97 12.68 -11.42
N ASN A 101 -0.58 13.31 -12.54
CA ASN A 101 -0.19 12.60 -13.76
C ASN A 101 1.28 12.11 -13.69
N GLY A 102 1.56 11.27 -12.71
CA GLY A 102 2.87 10.67 -12.50
C GLY A 102 2.77 9.18 -12.17
N THR A 103 3.84 8.65 -11.61
CA THR A 103 3.92 7.32 -11.02
C THR A 103 3.49 7.33 -9.56
N PRO A 104 3.16 6.18 -8.96
CA PRO A 104 2.81 6.09 -7.53
C PRO A 104 3.87 6.72 -6.62
N ALA A 105 5.15 6.45 -6.88
CA ALA A 105 6.27 7.04 -6.15
C ALA A 105 6.31 8.57 -6.29
N SER A 106 6.07 9.10 -7.50
CA SER A 106 6.03 10.54 -7.72
C SER A 106 4.78 11.20 -7.12
N SER A 107 3.66 10.49 -6.98
CA SER A 107 2.45 11.00 -6.31
C SER A 107 2.71 11.21 -4.82
N VAL A 108 3.43 10.28 -4.17
CA VAL A 108 3.93 10.45 -2.80
C VAL A 108 4.84 11.68 -2.71
N ALA A 109 5.78 11.82 -3.65
CA ALA A 109 6.65 12.99 -3.70
C ALA A 109 5.87 14.30 -3.86
N PHE A 110 4.95 14.36 -4.83
CA PHE A 110 4.09 15.51 -5.07
C PHE A 110 3.24 15.86 -3.84
N GLY A 111 2.68 14.87 -3.15
CA GLY A 111 1.93 15.06 -1.92
C GLY A 111 2.76 15.71 -0.82
N LEU A 112 3.96 15.21 -0.59
CA LEU A 112 4.85 15.66 0.49
C LEU A 112 5.57 16.99 0.18
N ASP A 113 5.99 17.18 -1.08
CA ASP A 113 6.85 18.30 -1.47
C ASP A 113 6.07 19.52 -1.95
N TYR A 114 4.83 19.33 -2.38
CA TYR A 114 4.01 20.41 -2.94
C TYR A 114 2.63 20.53 -2.30
N VAL A 115 1.82 19.46 -2.29
CA VAL A 115 0.42 19.56 -1.81
C VAL A 115 0.38 19.94 -0.33
N LEU A 116 1.08 19.18 0.52
CA LEU A 116 1.09 19.39 1.96
C LEU A 116 1.62 20.79 2.33
N PRO A 117 2.81 21.24 1.86
CA PRO A 117 3.33 22.55 2.25
C PRO A 117 2.55 23.74 1.68
N THR A 118 1.83 23.55 0.55
CA THR A 118 1.11 24.64 -0.13
C THR A 118 -0.32 24.80 0.36
N TYR A 119 -1.02 23.70 0.69
CA TYR A 119 -2.46 23.71 0.97
C TYR A 119 -2.80 23.29 2.41
N PHE A 120 -1.88 22.69 3.14
CA PHE A 120 -2.10 22.14 4.50
C PHE A 120 -0.96 22.58 5.44
N GLU A 121 -0.86 23.89 5.66
CA GLU A 121 0.20 24.50 6.46
C GLU A 121 0.29 23.88 7.87
N ASN A 122 1.53 23.67 8.35
CA ASN A 122 1.85 23.08 9.66
C ASN A 122 1.39 21.63 9.88
N THR A 123 0.99 20.91 8.82
CA THR A 123 0.69 19.47 8.89
C THR A 123 1.94 18.63 8.61
N THR A 124 2.15 17.57 9.39
CA THR A 124 3.16 16.54 9.14
C THR A 124 2.50 15.19 8.98
N ILE A 125 3.03 14.30 8.14
CA ILE A 125 2.51 12.95 7.93
C ILE A 125 3.07 11.99 8.98
N ASP A 126 2.18 11.30 9.70
CA ASP A 126 2.53 10.23 10.65
C ASP A 126 2.77 8.89 9.95
N LEU A 127 2.03 8.63 8.86
CA LEU A 127 2.06 7.37 8.11
C LEU A 127 1.67 7.58 6.64
N VAL A 128 2.41 6.94 5.73
CA VAL A 128 1.96 6.76 4.34
C VAL A 128 1.27 5.40 4.21
N VAL A 129 0.05 5.41 3.69
CA VAL A 129 -0.72 4.20 3.38
C VAL A 129 -0.80 4.08 1.86
N SER A 130 -0.35 2.96 1.30
CA SER A 130 -0.38 2.69 -0.13
C SER A 130 -1.31 1.52 -0.44
N GLY A 131 -2.30 1.72 -1.32
CA GLY A 131 -3.33 0.74 -1.66
C GLY A 131 -4.65 0.95 -0.89
N PRO A 132 -5.47 -0.10 -0.70
CA PRO A 132 -5.23 -1.47 -1.14
C PRO A 132 -5.17 -1.62 -2.66
N ASN A 133 -4.12 -2.26 -3.17
CA ASN A 133 -4.03 -2.62 -4.59
C ASN A 133 -5.11 -3.63 -4.99
N GLU A 134 -5.64 -3.54 -6.21
CA GLU A 134 -6.49 -4.57 -6.82
C GLU A 134 -5.61 -5.68 -7.42
N GLY A 135 -5.11 -6.55 -6.55
CA GLY A 135 -4.22 -7.66 -6.86
C GLY A 135 -3.13 -7.77 -5.80
N THR A 136 -2.65 -8.99 -5.54
CA THR A 136 -1.61 -9.18 -4.51
C THR A 136 -0.22 -8.84 -5.02
N ASN A 137 0.62 -8.33 -4.13
CA ASN A 137 2.03 -8.03 -4.33
C ASN A 137 2.89 -9.00 -3.52
N LEU A 138 2.79 -10.29 -3.89
CA LEU A 138 3.49 -11.41 -3.24
C LEU A 138 4.83 -11.67 -3.92
N SER A 139 5.77 -12.17 -3.13
CA SER A 139 7.14 -12.53 -3.47
C SER A 139 8.08 -11.33 -3.67
N PRO A 140 9.41 -11.51 -3.47
CA PRO A 140 10.37 -10.44 -3.67
C PRO A 140 10.41 -9.94 -5.13
N ALA A 141 10.01 -10.78 -6.09
CA ALA A 141 9.99 -10.40 -7.50
C ALA A 141 8.95 -9.31 -7.81
N LEU A 142 7.86 -9.25 -7.05
CA LEU A 142 6.81 -8.24 -7.23
C LEU A 142 7.20 -6.92 -6.55
N PHE A 143 8.09 -6.96 -5.56
CA PHE A 143 8.52 -5.79 -4.80
C PHE A 143 9.01 -4.63 -5.70
N THR A 144 9.79 -4.93 -6.74
CA THR A 144 10.33 -3.92 -7.67
C THR A 144 9.41 -3.61 -8.86
N LEU A 145 8.37 -4.41 -9.06
CA LEU A 145 7.40 -4.27 -10.15
C LEU A 145 6.12 -3.55 -9.70
N SER A 146 5.75 -3.69 -8.43
CA SER A 146 4.52 -3.17 -7.84
C SER A 146 4.57 -1.66 -7.64
N GLY A 147 3.61 -0.93 -8.21
CA GLY A 147 3.47 0.50 -7.98
C GLY A 147 3.09 0.82 -6.52
N THR A 148 2.22 0.02 -5.91
CA THR A 148 1.89 0.11 -4.49
C THR A 148 3.13 -0.02 -3.59
N MET A 149 4.04 -0.97 -3.89
CA MET A 149 5.33 -1.08 -3.19
C MET A 149 6.27 0.07 -3.52
N GLY A 150 6.30 0.54 -4.77
CA GLY A 150 7.11 1.68 -5.20
C GLY A 150 6.76 2.97 -4.46
N ALA A 151 5.48 3.25 -4.25
CA ALA A 151 5.00 4.36 -3.44
C ALA A 151 5.41 4.23 -1.96
N THR A 152 5.23 3.03 -1.39
CA THR A 152 5.62 2.73 0.00
C THR A 152 7.12 2.88 0.19
N TYR A 153 7.91 2.32 -0.71
CA TYR A 153 9.36 2.44 -0.74
C TYR A 153 9.80 3.91 -0.82
N ASN A 154 9.11 4.73 -1.64
CA ASN A 154 9.36 6.16 -1.75
C ASN A 154 9.25 6.88 -0.40
N ALA A 155 8.19 6.61 0.34
CA ALA A 155 8.01 7.17 1.67
C ALA A 155 9.09 6.72 2.66
N VAL A 156 9.39 5.41 2.68
CA VAL A 156 10.33 4.82 3.64
C VAL A 156 11.74 5.37 3.48
N TYR A 157 12.28 5.46 2.25
CA TYR A 157 13.65 5.99 2.07
C TYR A 157 13.73 7.49 2.38
N ARG A 158 12.60 8.20 2.36
CA ARG A 158 12.50 9.60 2.80
C ARG A 158 12.34 9.76 4.31
N GLY A 159 12.35 8.64 5.06
CA GLY A 159 12.26 8.62 6.52
C GLY A 159 10.84 8.63 7.07
N ILE A 160 9.82 8.49 6.22
CA ILE A 160 8.41 8.50 6.63
C ILE A 160 7.93 7.04 6.78
N PRO A 161 7.32 6.65 7.91
CA PRO A 161 6.72 5.33 8.07
C PRO A 161 5.73 5.03 6.95
N ALA A 162 5.72 3.81 6.42
CA ALA A 162 4.76 3.44 5.38
C ALA A 162 4.35 1.97 5.40
N VAL A 163 3.10 1.72 4.98
CA VAL A 163 2.53 0.38 4.81
C VAL A 163 1.89 0.27 3.43
N ALA A 164 2.25 -0.78 2.70
CA ALA A 164 1.57 -1.23 1.49
C ALA A 164 0.48 -2.23 1.85
N PHE A 165 -0.69 -2.08 1.24
CA PHE A 165 -1.80 -3.02 1.32
C PHE A 165 -2.18 -3.49 -0.08
N SER A 166 -2.48 -4.78 -0.23
CA SER A 166 -2.82 -5.40 -1.51
C SER A 166 -3.94 -6.42 -1.33
N GLY A 167 -5.06 -6.26 -2.02
CA GLY A 167 -6.20 -7.16 -1.99
C GLY A 167 -6.08 -8.31 -2.99
N SER A 168 -6.69 -9.46 -2.72
CA SER A 168 -6.78 -10.54 -3.72
C SER A 168 -7.93 -10.35 -4.72
N ASN A 169 -8.68 -9.25 -4.61
CA ASN A 169 -9.63 -8.90 -5.65
C ASN A 169 -8.90 -8.46 -6.91
N SER A 170 -9.59 -8.58 -8.03
CA SER A 170 -9.14 -8.08 -9.33
C SER A 170 -10.28 -7.27 -9.94
N ASN A 171 -10.00 -6.61 -11.08
CA ASN A 171 -10.94 -5.90 -11.95
C ASN A 171 -10.93 -4.37 -11.88
N ASN A 172 -9.78 -3.72 -11.60
CA ASN A 172 -9.58 -2.27 -11.49
C ASN A 172 -10.87 -1.47 -11.73
N SER A 173 -11.58 -1.15 -10.65
CA SER A 173 -13.00 -0.77 -10.74
C SER A 173 -13.23 0.69 -10.37
N PHE A 174 -14.23 1.31 -11.01
CA PHE A 174 -14.59 2.71 -10.73
C PHE A 174 -15.44 2.81 -9.46
N TYR A 175 -14.98 3.61 -8.48
CA TYR A 175 -15.67 3.72 -7.20
C TYR A 175 -17.13 4.15 -7.31
N GLY A 176 -17.47 5.02 -8.28
CA GLY A 176 -18.84 5.51 -8.47
C GLY A 176 -19.86 4.43 -8.84
N ASP A 177 -19.40 3.31 -9.40
CA ASP A 177 -20.25 2.19 -9.80
C ASP A 177 -20.19 1.02 -8.82
N PHE A 178 -19.06 0.83 -8.13
CA PHE A 178 -18.77 -0.39 -7.36
C PHE A 178 -18.67 -0.17 -5.85
N LEU A 179 -18.46 1.06 -5.36
CA LEU A 179 -18.50 1.33 -3.93
C LEU A 179 -19.95 1.37 -3.45
N ASN A 180 -20.25 0.57 -2.43
CA ASN A 180 -21.59 0.43 -1.85
C ASN A 180 -21.48 0.06 -0.37
N ASP A 181 -22.61 0.00 0.34
CA ASP A 181 -22.64 -0.31 1.78
C ASP A 181 -22.68 -1.82 2.08
N ASP A 182 -22.45 -2.70 1.10
CA ASP A 182 -22.45 -4.15 1.35
C ASP A 182 -21.21 -4.54 2.18
N PRO A 183 -21.37 -5.05 3.42
CA PRO A 183 -20.24 -5.46 4.25
C PRO A 183 -19.49 -6.67 3.66
N LYS A 184 -20.04 -7.35 2.65
CA LYS A 184 -19.38 -8.44 1.92
C LYS A 184 -18.64 -7.99 0.67
N ASN A 185 -18.70 -6.71 0.32
CA ASN A 185 -17.89 -6.16 -0.75
C ASN A 185 -16.40 -6.23 -0.33
N PRO A 186 -15.51 -6.85 -1.13
CA PRO A 186 -14.10 -6.98 -0.79
C PRO A 186 -13.42 -5.66 -0.48
N SER A 187 -13.76 -4.57 -1.19
CA SER A 187 -13.19 -3.25 -0.93
C SER A 187 -13.53 -2.73 0.47
N ASN A 188 -14.73 -3.02 0.98
CA ASN A 188 -15.15 -2.63 2.33
C ASN A 188 -14.47 -3.48 3.40
N ILE A 189 -14.34 -4.79 3.17
CA ILE A 189 -13.60 -5.68 4.09
C ILE A 189 -12.14 -5.25 4.16
N TYR A 190 -11.47 -5.04 3.02
CA TYR A 190 -10.08 -4.58 3.02
C TYR A 190 -9.92 -3.22 3.68
N ALA A 191 -10.82 -2.25 3.42
CA ALA A 191 -10.80 -0.95 4.08
C ALA A 191 -10.91 -1.07 5.61
N ALA A 192 -11.82 -1.91 6.11
CA ALA A 192 -11.97 -2.18 7.54
C ALA A 192 -10.68 -2.81 8.14
N LYS A 193 -10.06 -3.78 7.45
CA LYS A 193 -8.79 -4.37 7.89
C LYS A 193 -7.62 -3.39 7.83
N VAL A 194 -7.61 -2.45 6.89
CA VAL A 194 -6.62 -1.35 6.86
C VAL A 194 -6.78 -0.48 8.10
N VAL A 195 -8.01 -0.04 8.42
CA VAL A 195 -8.30 0.75 9.63
C VAL A 195 -7.84 0.00 10.88
N GLU A 196 -8.22 -1.27 11.03
CA GLU A 196 -7.81 -2.10 12.18
C GLU A 196 -6.29 -2.16 12.33
N PHE A 197 -5.56 -2.36 11.23
CA PHE A 197 -4.10 -2.44 11.24
C PHE A 197 -3.45 -1.10 11.60
N VAL A 198 -3.93 -0.01 10.99
CA VAL A 198 -3.42 1.35 11.20
C VAL A 198 -3.71 1.83 12.63
N ASP A 199 -4.91 1.59 13.15
CA ASP A 199 -5.29 1.94 14.52
C ASP A 199 -4.46 1.16 15.54
N ASN A 200 -4.22 -0.13 15.29
CA ASN A 200 -3.37 -0.92 16.15
C ASN A 200 -1.92 -0.41 16.12
N LEU A 201 -1.39 -0.03 14.96
CA LEU A 201 -0.08 0.59 14.85
C LEU A 201 0.02 1.89 15.66
N PHE A 202 -0.95 2.81 15.52
CA PHE A 202 -0.93 4.07 16.27
C PHE A 202 -1.22 3.90 17.76
N THR A 203 -2.05 2.95 18.14
CA THR A 203 -2.28 2.62 19.56
C THR A 203 -1.02 2.06 20.19
N THR A 204 -0.33 1.15 19.50
CA THR A 204 0.91 0.52 20.00
C THR A 204 2.15 1.40 19.87
N GLN A 205 2.11 2.46 19.05
CA GLN A 205 3.14 3.50 19.00
C GLN A 205 3.41 4.09 20.40
N GLY A 206 2.36 4.29 21.22
CA GLY A 206 2.48 4.92 22.54
C GLY A 206 3.17 6.29 22.45
N ASP A 207 4.16 6.51 23.31
CA ASP A 207 4.90 7.78 23.37
C ASP A 207 6.04 7.90 22.33
N ASN A 208 6.22 6.89 21.46
CA ASN A 208 7.24 6.97 20.42
C ASN A 208 6.92 8.09 19.43
N SER A 209 7.94 8.82 18.98
CA SER A 209 7.75 9.93 18.03
C SER A 209 7.30 9.48 16.63
N ARG A 210 7.29 8.17 16.37
CA ARG A 210 6.91 7.58 15.09
C ARG A 210 6.50 6.12 15.25
N VAL A 211 5.68 5.65 14.32
CA VAL A 211 5.05 4.33 14.38
C VAL A 211 5.93 3.17 13.89
N LEU A 212 6.93 3.45 13.04
CA LEU A 212 7.92 2.47 12.57
C LEU A 212 9.35 3.03 12.67
N PRO A 213 10.39 2.19 12.79
CA PRO A 213 11.79 2.60 12.71
C PRO A 213 12.19 3.25 11.37
N VAL A 214 13.36 3.89 11.28
CA VAL A 214 13.83 4.51 10.02
C VAL A 214 14.14 3.39 9.06
N SER A 215 13.93 3.64 7.76
CA SER A 215 14.29 2.69 6.71
C SER A 215 13.46 1.40 6.70
N VAL A 216 12.39 1.32 7.49
CA VAL A 216 11.52 0.14 7.59
C VAL A 216 10.11 0.45 7.07
N GLY A 217 9.58 -0.47 6.27
CA GLY A 217 8.18 -0.46 5.82
C GLY A 217 7.54 -1.84 5.98
N ILE A 218 6.23 -1.91 5.73
CA ILE A 218 5.45 -3.14 5.84
C ILE A 218 4.72 -3.40 4.52
N ASN A 219 4.72 -4.65 4.06
CA ASN A 219 3.89 -5.17 2.97
C ASN A 219 2.80 -6.06 3.56
N VAL A 220 1.55 -5.76 3.24
CA VAL A 220 0.37 -6.54 3.64
C VAL A 220 -0.36 -7.04 2.41
N ASN A 221 -0.65 -8.34 2.37
CA ASN A 221 -1.52 -8.92 1.35
C ASN A 221 -2.73 -9.58 2.01
N PHE A 222 -3.91 -9.23 1.53
CA PHE A 222 -5.17 -9.82 1.95
C PHE A 222 -5.52 -11.02 1.06
N PRO A 223 -6.12 -12.09 1.63
CA PRO A 223 -6.64 -13.20 0.85
C PRO A 223 -7.91 -12.79 0.09
N PRO A 224 -8.48 -13.66 -0.77
CA PRO A 224 -9.85 -13.46 -1.24
C PRO A 224 -10.81 -13.39 -0.04
N VAL A 225 -11.75 -12.45 -0.07
CA VAL A 225 -12.73 -12.22 1.01
C VAL A 225 -14.14 -12.01 0.44
N GLY A 226 -15.15 -12.05 1.32
CA GLY A 226 -16.51 -11.63 0.99
C GLY A 226 -17.12 -12.44 -0.14
N ASP A 227 -17.69 -11.75 -1.13
CA ASP A 227 -18.30 -12.37 -2.31
C ASP A 227 -17.32 -13.18 -3.21
N GLN A 228 -16.01 -13.00 -3.03
CA GLN A 228 -14.97 -13.70 -3.77
C GLN A 228 -14.39 -14.91 -3.01
N ALA A 229 -14.86 -15.19 -1.79
CA ALA A 229 -14.37 -16.30 -0.98
C ALA A 229 -15.46 -17.02 -0.19
N GLN A 230 -15.27 -18.32 0.02
CA GLN A 230 -16.17 -19.06 0.89
C GLN A 230 -15.76 -18.84 2.36
N ASN A 231 -16.64 -18.19 3.14
CA ASN A 231 -16.50 -18.00 4.59
C ASN A 231 -15.24 -17.23 5.01
N CYS A 232 -14.85 -16.19 4.27
CA CYS A 232 -13.75 -15.31 4.67
C CYS A 232 -14.19 -13.85 4.67
N ASP A 233 -14.86 -13.44 5.74
CA ASP A 233 -15.33 -12.05 5.90
C ASP A 233 -14.43 -11.24 6.87
N ASP A 234 -13.55 -11.92 7.62
CA ASP A 234 -12.60 -11.33 8.56
C ASP A 234 -11.28 -12.14 8.58
N PRO A 235 -10.31 -11.81 7.70
CA PRO A 235 -9.07 -12.58 7.61
C PRO A 235 -8.14 -12.33 8.81
N ASN A 236 -7.53 -13.40 9.32
CA ASN A 236 -6.60 -13.36 10.44
C ASN A 236 -5.25 -12.75 10.03
N TRP A 237 -4.56 -12.05 10.94
CA TRP A 237 -3.21 -11.55 10.70
C TRP A 237 -2.15 -12.63 10.93
N VAL A 238 -1.22 -12.78 9.98
CA VAL A 238 -0.06 -13.68 10.13
C VAL A 238 1.21 -12.93 9.77
N LEU A 239 2.14 -12.83 10.74
CA LEU A 239 3.48 -12.34 10.48
C LEU A 239 4.19 -13.31 9.54
N SER A 240 4.72 -12.78 8.45
CA SER A 240 5.26 -13.54 7.33
C SER A 240 6.57 -12.95 6.82
N ARG A 241 7.09 -13.56 5.77
CA ARG A 241 8.24 -13.08 5.02
C ARG A 241 7.97 -13.10 3.52
N LEU A 242 8.65 -12.23 2.78
CA LEU A 242 8.51 -12.11 1.32
C LEU A 242 9.06 -13.35 0.60
N THR A 243 10.23 -13.85 1.02
CA THR A 243 10.89 -15.04 0.44
C THR A 243 10.26 -16.34 0.93
N GLY A 244 10.30 -17.41 0.14
CA GLY A 244 9.84 -18.73 0.58
C GLY A 244 9.82 -19.75 -0.55
N SER A 245 9.55 -21.02 -0.21
CA SER A 245 9.45 -22.10 -1.20
C SER A 245 8.34 -21.90 -2.23
N ASP A 246 7.37 -21.04 -1.94
CA ASP A 246 6.26 -20.68 -2.82
C ASP A 246 6.43 -19.29 -3.47
N ALA A 247 7.51 -18.57 -3.14
CA ALA A 247 7.81 -17.29 -3.78
C ALA A 247 8.07 -17.48 -5.28
N TYR A 248 7.48 -16.62 -6.09
CA TYR A 248 7.52 -16.72 -7.54
C TYR A 248 7.94 -15.39 -8.19
N GLY A 249 8.42 -15.50 -9.43
CA GLY A 249 8.54 -14.40 -10.37
C GLY A 249 7.85 -14.76 -11.68
N PHE A 250 8.09 -13.99 -12.73
CA PHE A 250 7.47 -14.23 -14.04
C PHE A 250 8.45 -14.85 -15.02
N LYS A 251 8.11 -16.04 -15.53
CA LYS A 251 8.81 -16.67 -16.65
C LYS A 251 8.06 -16.36 -17.95
N LEU A 252 8.81 -16.06 -19.01
CA LEU A 252 8.25 -15.95 -20.36
C LEU A 252 8.11 -17.33 -21.00
N VAL A 253 6.94 -17.59 -21.57
CA VAL A 253 6.64 -18.82 -22.33
C VAL A 253 6.00 -18.42 -23.66
N LEU A 254 6.51 -18.97 -24.76
CA LEU A 254 5.88 -18.79 -26.08
C LEU A 254 4.63 -19.66 -26.17
N ASN A 255 3.47 -19.03 -26.37
CA ASN A 255 2.26 -19.74 -26.74
C ASN A 255 2.36 -20.12 -28.23
N GLN A 256 2.63 -21.40 -28.50
CA GLN A 256 2.84 -21.92 -29.86
C GLN A 256 1.61 -21.75 -30.77
N THR A 257 0.41 -21.67 -30.21
CA THR A 257 -0.83 -21.51 -30.98
C THR A 257 -1.02 -20.08 -31.46
N THR A 258 -0.72 -19.09 -30.63
CA THR A 258 -0.91 -17.67 -30.96
C THR A 258 0.35 -17.01 -31.51
N GLY A 259 1.53 -17.61 -31.30
CA GLY A 259 2.82 -17.00 -31.60
C GLY A 259 3.22 -15.87 -30.65
N LEU A 260 2.47 -15.64 -29.56
CA LEU A 260 2.73 -14.57 -28.59
C LEU A 260 3.36 -15.13 -27.31
N PHE A 261 4.18 -14.30 -26.65
CA PHE A 261 4.69 -14.62 -25.32
C PHE A 261 3.64 -14.33 -24.25
N GLN A 262 3.60 -15.18 -23.23
CA GLN A 262 2.83 -14.99 -22.00
C GLN A 262 3.74 -15.13 -20.78
N THR A 263 3.37 -14.47 -19.69
CA THR A 263 4.02 -14.65 -18.40
C THR A 263 3.35 -15.80 -17.65
N VAL A 264 4.16 -16.60 -16.97
CA VAL A 264 3.68 -17.62 -16.03
C VAL A 264 4.39 -17.44 -14.69
N PRO A 265 3.67 -17.46 -13.55
CA PRO A 265 4.28 -17.53 -12.24
C PRO A 265 5.23 -18.73 -12.18
N THR A 266 6.47 -18.52 -11.78
CA THR A 266 7.51 -19.54 -11.71
C THR A 266 8.37 -19.35 -10.48
N LYS A 267 8.60 -20.44 -9.76
CA LYS A 267 9.51 -20.47 -8.61
C LYS A 267 10.95 -20.36 -9.10
N PHE A 268 11.69 -19.42 -8.53
CA PHE A 268 13.11 -19.24 -8.82
C PHE A 268 13.91 -19.44 -7.53
N ILE A 269 15.04 -20.16 -7.62
CA ILE A 269 15.87 -20.50 -6.45
C ILE A 269 16.32 -19.27 -5.66
N GLY A 270 16.53 -18.13 -6.33
CA GLY A 270 16.91 -16.88 -5.68
C GLY A 270 15.81 -16.28 -4.81
N LEU A 271 14.53 -16.60 -5.07
CA LEU A 271 13.38 -16.12 -4.29
C LEU A 271 13.09 -17.02 -3.09
N ALA A 272 13.53 -18.28 -3.14
CA ALA A 272 13.44 -19.22 -2.04
C ALA A 272 14.64 -19.12 -1.09
N ASN A 273 15.74 -18.46 -1.49
CA ASN A 273 16.94 -18.38 -0.69
C ASN A 273 16.78 -17.40 0.49
N ALA A 274 16.65 -17.97 1.67
CA ALA A 274 16.33 -17.28 2.91
C ALA A 274 17.59 -16.80 3.64
N VAL A 275 18.19 -15.70 3.19
CA VAL A 275 19.47 -15.20 3.73
C VAL A 275 19.35 -14.07 4.75
N ASN A 276 18.22 -13.36 4.78
CA ASN A 276 17.94 -12.27 5.71
C ASN A 276 16.54 -12.41 6.33
N GLY A 277 16.33 -11.79 7.49
CA GLY A 277 15.10 -11.85 8.27
C GLY A 277 14.94 -13.15 9.06
N ASP A 278 13.78 -13.30 9.71
CA ASP A 278 13.42 -14.52 10.41
C ASP A 278 13.00 -15.61 9.43
N VAL A 279 13.80 -16.67 9.34
CA VAL A 279 13.57 -17.76 8.39
C VAL A 279 12.51 -18.76 8.84
N THR A 280 12.05 -18.66 10.08
CA THR A 280 11.02 -19.54 10.65
C THR A 280 9.60 -19.08 10.30
N LEU A 281 9.45 -17.83 9.85
CA LEU A 281 8.16 -17.28 9.40
C LEU A 281 7.68 -17.92 8.09
N PRO A 282 6.36 -18.10 7.93
CA PRO A 282 5.79 -18.59 6.67
C PRO A 282 5.98 -17.57 5.54
N GLY A 283 6.09 -18.07 4.30
CA GLY A 283 6.09 -17.21 3.12
C GLY A 283 4.71 -16.62 2.86
N GLU A 284 4.65 -15.37 2.42
CA GLU A 284 3.39 -14.66 2.18
C GLU A 284 2.47 -15.39 1.19
N ASN A 285 3.03 -16.04 0.17
CA ASN A 285 2.28 -16.84 -0.82
C ASN A 285 1.48 -17.98 -0.18
N THR A 286 2.02 -18.57 0.89
CA THR A 286 1.35 -19.68 1.59
C THR A 286 0.24 -19.14 2.50
N VAL A 287 0.48 -17.99 3.15
CA VAL A 287 -0.45 -17.36 4.09
C VAL A 287 -1.77 -16.98 3.42
N VAL A 288 -1.70 -16.30 2.27
CA VAL A 288 -2.90 -15.74 1.60
C VAL A 288 -3.78 -16.78 0.89
N ASN A 289 -3.37 -18.05 0.88
CA ASN A 289 -4.19 -19.14 0.33
C ASN A 289 -5.36 -19.53 1.27
N GLY A 290 -5.31 -19.12 2.54
CA GLY A 290 -6.40 -19.31 3.51
C GLY A 290 -7.15 -18.01 3.80
N CYS A 291 -7.95 -18.00 4.87
CA CYS A 291 -8.53 -16.76 5.39
C CYS A 291 -7.54 -16.05 6.31
N SER A 292 -6.39 -15.65 5.75
CA SER A 292 -5.31 -14.99 6.48
C SER A 292 -4.58 -13.96 5.63
N SER A 293 -4.32 -12.81 6.23
CA SER A 293 -3.56 -11.71 5.66
C SER A 293 -2.08 -11.86 6.03
N SER A 294 -1.21 -11.78 5.04
CA SER A 294 0.24 -11.79 5.27
C SER A 294 0.72 -10.41 5.69
N VAL A 295 1.67 -10.35 6.63
CA VAL A 295 2.31 -9.12 7.09
C VAL A 295 3.82 -9.32 7.05
N SER A 296 4.48 -8.73 6.06
CA SER A 296 5.92 -8.87 5.82
C SER A 296 6.62 -7.53 6.04
N VAL A 297 7.61 -7.48 6.93
CA VAL A 297 8.42 -6.28 7.17
C VAL A 297 9.60 -6.25 6.21
N PHE A 298 9.90 -5.08 5.64
CA PHE A 298 11.06 -4.87 4.77
C PHE A 298 11.90 -3.67 5.21
N SER A 299 13.16 -3.65 4.77
CA SER A 299 14.09 -2.52 4.94
C SER A 299 14.53 -1.99 3.59
N VAL A 300 14.90 -0.71 3.53
CA VAL A 300 15.52 -0.07 2.34
C VAL A 300 17.06 -0.08 2.39
N ASP A 301 17.63 -0.79 3.38
CA ASP A 301 19.06 -1.13 3.40
C ASP A 301 19.31 -2.37 2.52
N TYR A 302 19.96 -2.15 1.38
CA TYR A 302 20.22 -3.19 0.37
C TYR A 302 21.56 -3.88 0.54
N ASP A 303 22.38 -3.46 1.51
CA ASP A 303 23.66 -4.12 1.74
C ASP A 303 23.43 -5.60 2.08
N ALA A 304 24.20 -6.46 1.43
CA ALA A 304 24.13 -7.88 1.72
C ALA A 304 24.50 -8.13 3.18
N PRO A 305 23.84 -9.08 3.88
CA PRO A 305 24.24 -9.48 5.22
C PRO A 305 25.74 -9.80 5.25
N VAL A 306 26.42 -9.44 6.34
CA VAL A 306 27.87 -9.58 6.48
C VAL A 306 28.37 -10.99 6.14
N ALA A 307 27.58 -12.02 6.44
CA ALA A 307 27.89 -13.41 6.06
C ALA A 307 28.05 -13.58 4.53
N LEU A 308 27.09 -13.10 3.74
CA LEU A 308 27.16 -13.15 2.27
C LEU A 308 28.26 -12.25 1.72
N LEU A 309 28.44 -11.07 2.30
CA LEU A 309 29.56 -10.20 1.95
C LEU A 309 30.90 -10.93 2.13
N ASN A 310 31.08 -11.68 3.22
CA ASN A 310 32.30 -12.44 3.49
C ASN A 310 32.48 -13.64 2.54
N GLU A 311 31.40 -14.19 1.97
CA GLU A 311 31.49 -15.21 0.91
C GLU A 311 31.94 -14.59 -0.42
N VAL A 312 31.49 -13.38 -0.74
CA VAL A 312 31.80 -12.69 -2.01
C VAL A 312 33.16 -11.99 -1.97
N LYS A 313 33.54 -11.39 -0.83
CA LYS A 313 34.74 -10.55 -0.71
C LYS A 313 36.03 -11.21 -1.20
N PRO A 314 36.34 -12.48 -0.89
CA PRO A 314 37.53 -13.16 -1.41
C PRO A 314 37.56 -13.27 -2.95
N LEU A 315 36.39 -13.26 -3.60
CA LEU A 315 36.28 -13.35 -5.07
C LEU A 315 36.78 -12.07 -5.78
N PHE A 316 36.94 -10.97 -5.04
CA PHE A 316 37.51 -9.73 -5.58
C PHE A 316 39.05 -9.78 -5.73
N GLY A 317 39.72 -10.79 -5.16
CA GLY A 317 41.17 -10.95 -5.23
C GLY A 317 41.92 -9.73 -4.71
N ASP A 318 42.87 -9.23 -5.51
CA ASP A 318 43.76 -8.11 -5.15
C ASP A 318 43.16 -6.72 -5.44
N LEU A 319 41.85 -6.61 -5.76
CA LEU A 319 41.24 -5.30 -6.03
C LEU A 319 41.18 -4.39 -4.79
N PHE A 320 41.24 -4.96 -3.59
CA PHE A 320 41.09 -4.23 -2.31
C PHE A 320 42.19 -4.58 -1.29
N SER A 321 43.37 -5.01 -1.75
CA SER A 321 44.54 -5.31 -0.92
C SER A 321 45.42 -4.09 -0.61
#